data_AF-A0A4Y8WNT3-F1
#
_entry.id   AF-A0A4Y8WNT3-F1
#
_cell.length_a   1.000
_cell.length_b   1.000
_cell.length_c   1.000
_cell.angle_alpha   90.00
_cell.angle_beta   90.00
_cell.angle_gamma   90.00
#
_symmetry.space_group_name_H-M   'P 1'
#
loop_
_entity.id
_entity.type
_entity.pdbx_description
1 polymer ?
#
loop_
_entity_poly.entity_id
_entity_poly.type
_entity_poly.pdbx_seq_one_letter_code
_entity_poly.pdbx_strand_id
1 'polypeptide(L)' 'MIDVIGTNAGLIWHALDESKKPLTVKELQKATGIRTQDEVRFALGWLAKEGKLTFEGADKDAKISLVR' A
#
# COMPACT_ATOMS: atom_id res chain seq x y z
N MET A 1 13.71 -0.37 12.77
CA MET A 1 13.23 -1.32 11.72
C MET A 1 11.73 -1.18 11.51
N ILE A 2 10.94 -1.07 12.58
CA ILE A 2 9.52 -0.68 12.51
C ILE A 2 9.33 0.72 11.89
N ASP A 3 10.25 1.66 12.15
CA ASP A 3 10.15 3.04 11.67
C ASP A 3 10.16 3.17 10.14
N VAL A 4 10.91 2.29 9.46
CA VAL A 4 11.00 2.31 7.98
C VAL A 4 9.71 1.78 7.37
N ILE A 5 9.14 0.71 7.94
CA ILE A 5 7.86 0.15 7.48
C ILE A 5 6.72 1.15 7.74
N GLY A 6 6.72 1.83 8.89
CA GLY A 6 5.76 2.89 9.20
C GLY A 6 5.87 4.10 8.28
N THR A 7 7.10 4.52 7.95
CA THR A 7 7.34 5.62 7.00
C THR A 7 6.87 5.23 5.59
N ASN A 8 7.20 4.02 5.13
CA ASN A 8 6.75 3.49 3.85
C ASN A 8 5.22 3.33 3.79
N ALA A 9 4.60 2.94 4.90
CA ALA A 9 3.14 2.87 5.03
C ALA A 9 2.49 4.25 4.87
N GLY A 10 3.08 5.31 5.45
CA GLY A 10 2.64 6.68 5.22
C GLY A 10 2.70 7.11 3.75
N LEU A 11 3.79 6.76 3.05
CA LEU A 11 3.95 7.04 1.62
C LEU A 11 2.90 6.31 0.78
N ILE A 12 2.67 5.02 1.04
CA ILE A 12 1.63 4.22 0.37
C ILE A 12 0.25 4.81 0.63
N TRP A 13 -0.04 5.20 1.87
CA TRP A 13 -1.32 5.80 2.25
C TRP A 13 -1.56 7.10 1.47
N HIS A 14 -0.57 7.99 1.41
CA HIS A 14 -0.66 9.22 0.62
C HIS A 14 -0.84 8.96 -0.87
N ALA A 15 -0.10 7.99 -1.44
CA ALA A 15 -0.25 7.63 -2.85
C ALA A 15 -1.66 7.08 -3.18
N LEU A 16 -2.25 6.30 -2.27
CA LEU A 16 -3.61 5.79 -2.40
C LEU A 16 -4.65 6.91 -2.25
N ASP A 17 -4.47 7.81 -1.28
CA ASP A 17 -5.36 8.95 -1.05
C ASP A 17 -5.38 9.91 -2.25
N GLU A 18 -4.20 10.25 -2.78
CA GLU A 18 -4.04 11.14 -3.92
C GLU A 18 -4.63 10.54 -5.20
N SER A 19 -4.40 9.23 -5.42
CA SER A 19 -4.90 8.54 -6.60
C SER A 19 -6.42 8.37 -6.60
N LYS A 20 -7.07 8.42 -5.42
CA LYS A 20 -8.53 8.21 -5.19
C LYS A 20 -9.11 6.97 -5.87
N LYS A 21 -8.25 6.02 -6.25
CA LYS A 21 -8.58 4.84 -7.04
C LYS A 21 -7.86 3.63 -6.44
N PRO A 22 -8.45 2.43 -6.58
CA PRO A 22 -7.77 1.22 -6.18
C PRO A 22 -6.51 1.01 -7.03
N LEU A 23 -5.34 0.88 -6.39
CA LEU A 23 -4.03 0.68 -7.02
C LEU A 23 -3.50 -0.72 -6.76
N THR A 24 -2.76 -1.27 -7.71
CA THR A 24 -2.04 -2.54 -7.53
C THR A 24 -0.69 -2.33 -6.83
N VAL A 25 -0.11 -3.41 -6.29
CA VAL A 25 1.22 -3.39 -5.66
C VAL A 25 2.29 -2.80 -6.59
N LYS A 26 2.21 -3.06 -7.90
CA LYS A 26 3.13 -2.52 -8.90
C LYS A 26 2.98 -1.01 -9.08
N GLU A 27 1.75 -0.51 -9.08
CA GLU A 27 1.48 0.93 -9.18
C GLU A 27 1.92 1.64 -7.90
N LEU A 28 1.65 1.05 -6.73
CA LEU A 28 2.12 1.57 -5.44
C LEU A 28 3.64 1.62 -5.36
N GLN A 29 4.34 0.59 -5.84
CA GLN A 29 5.79 0.59 -5.91
C GLN A 29 6.31 1.75 -6.76
N LYS A 30 5.69 2.00 -7.92
CA LYS A 30 6.06 3.12 -8.80
C LYS A 30 5.73 4.48 -8.18
N ALA A 31 4.58 4.62 -7.54
CA ALA A 31 4.13 5.87 -6.94
C ALA A 31 4.95 6.27 -5.71
N THR A 32 5.36 5.28 -4.90
CA THR A 32 6.11 5.52 -3.66
C THR A 32 7.63 5.48 -3.83
N GLY A 33 8.13 4.99 -4.98
CA GLY A 33 9.57 4.85 -5.23
C GLY A 33 10.26 3.79 -4.37
N ILE A 34 9.49 2.87 -3.76
CA ILE A 34 10.03 1.82 -2.90
C ILE A 34 10.84 0.81 -3.75
N ARG A 35 12.03 0.45 -3.26
CA ARG A 35 12.99 -0.40 -3.99
C ARG A 35 12.47 -1.81 -4.25
N THR A 36 11.77 -2.41 -3.29
CA THR A 36 11.35 -3.80 -3.36
C THR A 36 9.84 -3.96 -3.17
N GLN A 37 9.23 -4.92 -3.86
CA GLN A 37 7.81 -5.23 -3.67
C GLN A 37 7.53 -5.80 -2.27
N ASP A 38 8.51 -6.41 -1.64
CA ASP A 38 8.36 -6.94 -0.29
C ASP A 38 8.23 -5.82 0.75
N GLU A 39 8.97 -4.72 0.62
CA GLU A 39 8.77 -3.53 1.47
C GLU A 39 7.39 -2.91 1.28
N VAL A 40 6.88 -2.87 0.05
CA VAL A 40 5.50 -2.43 -0.22
C VAL A 40 4.52 -3.36 0.50
N ARG A 41 4.71 -4.67 0.43
CA ARG A 41 3.86 -5.66 1.11
C ARG A 41 3.93 -5.56 2.63
N PHE A 42 5.10 -5.32 3.22
CA PHE A 42 5.23 -5.09 4.66
C PHE A 42 4.49 -3.84 5.11
N ALA A 43 4.63 -2.75 4.35
CA ALA A 43 3.93 -1.49 4.62
C ALA A 43 2.40 -1.63 4.42
N LEU A 44 1.96 -2.37 3.40
CA LEU A 44 0.55 -2.73 3.21
C LEU A 44 0.03 -3.58 4.38
N GLY A 45 0.80 -4.56 4.85
CA GLY A 45 0.46 -5.35 6.03
C GLY A 45 0.33 -4.50 7.30
N TRP A 46 1.16 -3.47 7.44
CA TRP A 46 1.08 -2.50 8.53
C TRP A 46 -0.24 -1.71 8.50
N LEU A 47 -0.60 -1.16 7.34
CA LEU A 47 -1.87 -0.44 7.15
C LEU A 47 -3.10 -1.35 7.27
N ALA A 48 -2.99 -2.60 6.83
CA ALA A 48 -4.03 -3.62 6.98
C ALA A 48 -4.27 -3.97 8.45
N LYS A 49 -3.20 -4.03 9.26
CA LYS A 49 -3.31 -4.20 10.73
C LYS A 49 -4.11 -3.06 11.37
N GLU A 50 -4.00 -1.84 10.84
CA GLU A 50 -4.79 -0.69 11.30
C GLU A 50 -6.22 -0.67 10.75
N GLY A 51 -6.59 -1.62 9.86
CA GLY A 51 -7.91 -1.65 9.24
C GLY A 51 -8.17 -0.52 8.25
N LYS A 52 -7.11 0.10 7.70
CA LYS A 52 -7.22 1.26 6.80
C LYS A 52 -7.28 0.89 5.32
N LEU A 53 -7.13 -0.40 4.97
CA LEU A 53 -7.06 -0.88 3.58
C LEU A 53 -8.16 -1.87 3.24
N THR A 54 -8.70 -1.72 2.04
CA THR A 54 -9.57 -2.68 1.37
C THR A 54 -8.80 -3.30 0.22
N PHE A 55 -8.89 -4.62 0.11
CA PHE A 55 -8.30 -5.39 -0.99
C PHE A 55 -9.44 -5.94 -1.86
N GLU A 56 -9.58 -5.44 -3.08
CA GLU A 56 -10.55 -5.94 -4.06
C GLU A 56 -9.82 -6.66 -5.20
N GLY A 57 -10.10 -7.95 -5.37
CA GLY A 57 -9.58 -8.75 -6.48
C GLY A 57 -8.89 -10.04 -6.03
N ALA A 58 -8.56 -10.89 -7.01
CA ALA A 58 -7.93 -12.17 -6.76
C ALA A 58 -6.42 -12.11 -6.96
N ASP A 59 -5.68 -12.51 -5.91
CA ASP A 59 -4.29 -12.98 -5.96
C ASP A 59 -3.23 -11.96 -6.44
N LYS A 60 -3.04 -11.84 -7.76
CA LYS A 60 -1.94 -11.06 -8.38
C LYS A 60 -2.33 -9.65 -8.80
N ASP A 61 -3.63 -9.41 -8.96
CA ASP A 61 -4.22 -8.12 -9.35
C ASP A 61 -5.11 -7.56 -8.24
N ALA A 62 -4.83 -7.94 -6.99
CA ALA A 62 -5.48 -7.35 -5.82
C ALA A 62 -5.30 -5.83 -5.87
N LYS A 63 -6.42 -5.12 -6.02
CA LYS A 63 -6.46 -3.68 -5.99
C LYS A 63 -6.62 -3.22 -4.55
N ILE A 64 -5.70 -2.39 -4.12
CA ILE A 64 -5.69 -1.82 -2.78
C ILE A 64 -6.32 -0.44 -2.84
N SER A 65 -7.30 -0.20 -1.98
CA SER A 65 -7.90 1.11 -1.75
C SER A 65 -7.94 1.43 -0.25
N LEU A 66 -8.08 2.70 0.10
CA LEU A 66 -8.31 3.09 1.49
C LEU A 66 -9.75 2.76 1.87
N VAL A 67 -9.92 2.19 3.08
CA VAL A 67 -11.24 2.04 3.71
C VAL A 67 -11.79 3.45 3.95
N ARG A 68 -13.02 3.70 3.48
CA ARG A 68 -13.79 4.91 3.76
C ARG A 68 -14.91 4.59 4.72
#